data_AF-A0AAP5H4T4-F1
#
_entry.id   AF-A0AAP5H4T4-F1
#
_cell.length_a   1.000
_cell.length_b   1.000
_cell.length_c   1.000
_cell.angle_alpha   90.00
_cell.angle_beta   90.00
_cell.angle_gamma   90.00
#
_symmetry.space_group_name_H-M   'P 1'
#
loop_
_entity.id
_entity.type
_entity.pdbx_description
1 polymer ?
#
loop_
_entity_poly.entity_id
_entity_poly.type
_entity_poly.pdbx_seq_one_letter_code
_entity_poly.pdbx_strand_id
1 'polypeptide(L)' 'MVQNPETIQECIEKARQRLYQIANQYPDLWHPEVIRQSMVLDELINEYNQATRLKKTIKI' A
#
# COMPACT_ATOMS: atom_id res chain seq x y z
N MET A 1 -14.68 -8.00 10.19
CA MET A 1 -13.79 -8.80 9.30
C MET A 1 -12.38 -8.57 9.80
N VAL A 2 -11.74 -9.58 10.39
CA VAL A 2 -10.38 -9.45 10.94
C VAL A 2 -9.43 -9.24 9.76
N GLN A 3 -8.81 -8.07 9.66
CA GLN A 3 -7.88 -7.77 8.57
C GLN A 3 -6.65 -8.68 8.74
N ASN A 4 -6.62 -9.79 7.99
CA ASN A 4 -5.44 -10.63 7.95
C ASN A 4 -4.32 -9.85 7.25
N PRO A 5 -3.09 -9.83 7.79
CA PRO A 5 -1.97 -9.10 7.20
C PRO A 5 -1.67 -9.57 5.78
N GLU A 6 -1.94 -10.84 5.47
CA GLU A 6 -1.82 -11.42 4.13
C GLU A 6 -2.73 -10.72 3.12
N THR A 7 -3.95 -10.36 3.52
CA THR A 7 -4.92 -9.66 2.66
C THR A 7 -4.50 -8.22 2.37
N ILE A 8 -3.96 -7.53 3.38
CA ILE A 8 -3.42 -6.17 3.20
C ILE A 8 -2.17 -6.23 2.31
N GLN A 9 -1.33 -7.26 2.45
CA GLN A 9 -0.15 -7.44 1.61
C GLN A 9 -0.51 -7.64 0.13
N GLU A 10 -1.56 -8.40 -0.18
CA GLU A 10 -2.08 -8.50 -1.56
C GLU A 10 -2.58 -7.15 -2.11
N CYS A 11 -3.22 -6.34 -1.26
CA CYS A 11 -3.65 -4.99 -1.64
C CYS A 11 -2.46 -4.07 -1.92
N ILE A 12 -1.40 -4.14 -1.11
CA ILE A 12 -0.15 -3.39 -1.33
C ILE A 12 0.46 -3.78 -2.69
N GLU A 13 0.53 -5.08 -3.00
CA GLU A 13 1.13 -5.54 -4.25
C GLU A 13 0.31 -5.09 -5.47
N LYS A 14 -1.02 -5.16 -5.39
CA LYS A 14 -1.91 -4.62 -6.43
C LYS A 14 -1.75 -3.11 -6.60
N ALA A 15 -1.63 -2.37 -5.51
CA ALA A 15 -1.42 -0.92 -5.55
C ALA A 15 -0.04 -0.56 -6.13
N ARG A 16 1.00 -1.36 -5.84
CA ARG A 16 2.35 -1.26 -6.44
C ARG A 16 2.31 -1.47 -7.94
N GLN A 17 1.65 -2.53 -8.42
CA GLN A 17 1.53 -2.80 -9.84
C GLN A 17 0.81 -1.68 -10.58
N ARG A 18 -0.28 -1.13 -10.00
CA ARG A 18 -0.96 0.04 -10.57
C ARG A 18 -0.06 1.27 -10.61
N LEU A 19 0.66 1.56 -9.52
CA LEU A 19 1.59 2.69 -9.49
C LEU A 19 2.65 2.56 -10.58
N TYR A 20 3.20 1.36 -10.77
CA TYR A 20 4.18 1.10 -11.83
C TYR A 20 3.58 1.28 -13.23
N GLN A 21 2.36 0.80 -13.48
CA GLN A 21 1.68 0.99 -14.76
C GLN A 21 1.44 2.47 -15.06
N ILE A 22 0.93 3.22 -14.09
CA ILE A 22 0.64 4.65 -14.20
C ILE A 22 1.95 5.41 -14.40
N ALA A 23 2.99 5.13 -13.61
CA ALA A 23 4.31 5.74 -13.75
C ALA A 23 5.00 5.41 -15.08
N ASN A 24 4.73 4.24 -15.67
CA ASN A 24 5.24 3.89 -17.00
C ASN A 24 4.42 4.49 -18.14
N GLN A 25 3.17 4.87 -17.87
CA GLN A 25 2.27 5.49 -18.86
C GLN A 25 2.48 7.00 -18.97
N TYR A 26 2.93 7.65 -17.88
CA TYR A 26 3.26 9.06 -17.88
C TYR A 26 4.78 9.27 -17.95
N PRO A 27 5.26 10.27 -18.73
CA PRO A 27 6.68 10.57 -18.81
C PRO A 27 7.25 11.14 -17.50
N ASP A 28 6.39 11.68 -16.63
CA ASP A 28 6.77 12.34 -15.38
C ASP A 28 6.05 11.73 -14.17
N LEU A 29 6.82 11.50 -13.10
CA LEU A 29 6.33 11.03 -11.80
C LEU A 29 5.48 12.07 -11.04
N TRP A 30 5.51 13.33 -11.49
CA TRP A 30 4.72 14.43 -10.93
C TRP A 30 3.27 14.46 -11.40
N HIS A 31 2.86 13.49 -12.22
CA HIS A 31 1.48 13.39 -12.64
C HIS A 31 0.58 13.23 -11.41
N PRO A 32 -0.51 14.00 -11.27
CA PRO A 32 -1.38 13.93 -10.11
C PRO A 32 -1.93 12.52 -9.86
N GLU A 33 -2.09 11.71 -10.91
CA GLU A 33 -2.53 10.32 -10.80
C GLU A 33 -1.45 9.39 -10.21
N VAL A 34 -0.16 9.61 -10.54
CA VAL A 34 0.97 8.89 -9.92
C VAL A 34 1.03 9.23 -8.43
N ILE A 35 0.91 10.52 -8.09
CA ILE A 35 0.92 11.00 -6.71
C ILE A 35 -0.26 10.43 -5.92
N ARG A 36 -1.46 10.46 -6.48
CA ARG A 36 -2.68 9.94 -5.84
C ARG A 36 -2.57 8.43 -5.60
N GLN A 37 -2.06 7.68 -6.58
CA GLN A 37 -1.84 6.25 -6.43
C GLN A 37 -0.72 5.94 -5.42
N SER A 38 0.30 6.79 -5.32
CA SER A 38 1.34 6.66 -4.30
C SER A 38 0.76 6.84 -2.89
N MET A 39 -0.11 7.82 -2.68
CA MET A 39 -0.78 8.02 -1.38
C MET A 39 -1.60 6.79 -0.96
N VAL A 40 -2.32 6.18 -1.91
CA VAL A 40 -3.07 4.93 -1.64
C VAL A 40 -2.13 3.79 -1.25
N LEU A 41 -0.97 3.67 -1.92
CA LEU A 41 0.03 2.67 -1.56
C LEU A 41 0.61 2.91 -0.17
N ASP A 42 0.91 4.16 0.18
CA ASP A 42 1.41 4.54 1.51
C ASP A 42 0.38 4.25 2.62
N GLU A 43 -0.90 4.53 2.40
CA GLU A 43 -1.98 4.19 3.35
C GLU A 43 -2.05 2.69 3.60
N LEU A 44 -2.00 1.87 2.55
CA LEU A 44 -2.03 0.41 2.67
C LEU A 44 -0.79 -0.14 3.41
N ILE A 45 0.39 0.43 3.15
CA ILE A 45 1.62 0.08 3.88
C ILE A 45 1.51 0.48 5.35
N ASN A 46 0.96 1.65 5.64
CA ASN A 46 0.76 2.11 7.01
C ASN A 46 -0.26 1.23 7.76
N GLU A 47 -1.34 0.81 7.08
CA GLU A 47 -2.32 -0.13 7.64
C GLU A 47 -1.70 -1.50 7.92
N TYR A 48 -0.89 -2.03 7.00
CA TYR A 48 -0.14 -3.28 7.22
C TYR A 48 0.83 -3.16 8.38
N ASN A 49 1.58 -2.06 8.45
CA ASN A 49 2.50 -1.78 9.55
C ASN A 49 1.77 -1.66 10.88
N GLN A 50 0.59 -1.03 10.91
CA GLN A 50 -0.22 -0.93 12.12
C GLN A 50 -0.75 -2.31 12.54
N ALA A 51 -1.27 -3.10 11.61
CA ALA A 51 -1.79 -4.44 11.87
C ALA A 51 -0.67 -5.39 12.36
N THR A 52 0.52 -5.33 11.77
CA THR A 52 1.68 -6.12 12.20
C THR A 52 2.27 -5.63 13.52
N ARG A 53 2.27 -4.31 13.78
CA ARG A 53 2.69 -3.73 15.06
C ARG A 53 1.76 -4.13 16.21
N LEU A 54 0.44 -4.12 15.99
CA LEU A 54 -0.55 -4.63 16.95
C LEU A 54 -0.35 -6.12 17.27
N LYS A 55 -0.03 -6.95 16.27
CA LYS A 55 0.33 -8.37 16.48
C LYS A 55 1.61 -8.55 17.30
N LYS A 56 2.55 -7.59 17.28
CA LYS A 56 3.76 -7.61 18.11
C LYS A 56 3.48 -7.26 19.57
N THR A 57 2.53 -6.36 19.84
CA THR A 57 2.23 -5.90 21.20
C THR A 57 1.42 -6.90 22.04
N ILE A 58 0.71 -7.85 21.42
CA ILE A 58 -0.04 -8.91 22.14
C ILE A 58 0.87 -10.11 22.51
N LYS A 59 2.17 -10.06 22.17
CA LYS A 59 3.18 -10.99 22.71
C LYS A 59 3.85 -10.36 23.94
N ILE A 60 3.14 -10.26 25.05
CA ILE A 60 3.71 -10.03 26.40
C ILE A 60 2.87 -10.77 27.42
#